data_AF-A0AA47NLI1-F1
#
_entry.id   AF-A0AA47NLI1-F1
#
_cell.length_a   1.000
_cell.length_b   1.000
_cell.length_c   1.000
_cell.angle_alpha   90.00
_cell.angle_beta   90.00
_cell.angle_gamma   90.00
#
_symmetry.space_group_name_H-M   'P 1'
#
loop_
_entity.id
_entity.type
_entity.pdbx_description
1 polymer ?
#
loop_
_entity_poly.entity_id
_entity_poly.type
_entity_poly.pdbx_seq_one_letter_code
_entity_poly.pdbx_strand_id
1 'polypeptide(L)'
;MDSDEKNPDPKYGESRKFDPNFKGPIHNRGCTDVLCCILFILFLFGYFAVGILAWSQGDPRKVIYPTDSRGQFCGQAGTPLEKKPLLFYFNILKCASPLVLLEFQCPTTQLCVERCPTKHLTLLTTKLSFDKEEQEYYKQYCKEGVNFTMSAPELLKEGLCPSMLMPSHAFTRRCLPALGTLKGGVVVVGNETTLDDGEGHKVNATQLLDAAK
;
A
#
# COMPACT_ATOMS: atom_id res chain seq x y z
N MET A 1 -69.48 46.86 30.01
CA MET A 1 -70.45 46.15 29.17
C MET A 1 -70.01 46.32 27.72
N ASP A 2 -69.44 45.35 27.04
CA ASP A 2 -68.73 44.11 27.39
C ASP A 2 -67.78 43.90 26.20
N SER A 3 -66.61 43.34 26.48
CA SER A 3 -65.53 43.17 25.51
C SER A 3 -65.82 41.94 24.64
N ASP A 4 -66.22 42.12 23.37
CA ASP A 4 -66.31 41.01 22.42
C ASP A 4 -64.91 40.70 21.84
N GLU A 5 -64.28 39.71 22.45
CA GLU A 5 -63.01 39.11 22.07
C GLU A 5 -63.16 38.31 20.77
N LYS A 6 -62.60 38.82 19.67
CA LYS A 6 -62.63 38.17 18.36
C LYS A 6 -61.62 37.00 18.36
N ASN A 7 -62.09 35.79 18.64
CA ASN A 7 -61.26 34.59 18.57
C ASN A 7 -60.82 34.33 17.10
N PRO A 8 -59.53 34.13 16.81
CA PRO A 8 -59.07 33.88 15.46
C PRO A 8 -59.44 32.45 15.04
N ASP A 9 -60.06 32.30 13.87
CA ASP A 9 -60.32 30.99 13.27
C ASP A 9 -59.02 30.17 13.20
N PRO A 10 -59.01 28.91 13.64
CA PRO A 10 -57.82 28.09 13.63
C PRO A 10 -57.29 27.93 12.20
N LYS A 11 -56.02 28.28 11.99
CA LYS A 11 -55.34 28.28 10.67
C LYS A 11 -55.38 26.93 9.93
N TYR A 12 -55.71 25.85 10.63
CA TYR A 12 -55.82 24.51 10.10
C TYR A 12 -57.13 23.90 10.63
N GLY A 13 -57.95 23.34 9.75
CA GLY A 13 -59.25 22.74 10.10
C GLY A 13 -59.12 21.55 11.05
N GLU A 14 -60.26 21.05 11.55
CA GLU A 14 -60.29 19.92 12.50
C GLU A 14 -59.47 18.71 12.01
N SER A 15 -58.69 18.14 12.91
CA SER A 15 -57.88 16.95 12.64
C SER A 15 -58.76 15.80 12.17
N ARG A 16 -58.40 15.13 11.07
CA ARG A 16 -59.13 13.96 10.58
C ARG A 16 -59.20 12.88 11.66
N LYS A 17 -60.42 12.51 12.04
CA LYS A 17 -60.68 11.40 12.97
C LYS A 17 -60.37 10.06 12.29
N PHE A 18 -59.90 9.09 13.06
CA PHE A 18 -59.59 7.75 12.57
C PHE A 18 -60.85 7.10 11.99
N ASP A 19 -60.83 6.80 10.69
CA ASP A 19 -61.92 6.12 9.99
C ASP A 19 -61.60 4.61 9.93
N PRO A 20 -62.34 3.75 10.65
CA PRO A 20 -62.09 2.31 10.69
C PRO A 20 -62.35 1.62 9.33
N ASN A 21 -63.02 2.29 8.39
CA ASN A 21 -63.19 1.81 7.01
C ASN A 21 -62.16 2.41 6.03
N PHE A 22 -61.21 3.21 6.52
CA PHE A 22 -60.14 3.75 5.70
C PHE A 22 -59.16 2.64 5.30
N LYS A 23 -59.41 2.04 4.14
CA LYS A 23 -58.54 1.01 3.54
C LYS A 23 -57.26 1.59 2.96
N GLY A 24 -56.79 2.76 3.40
CA GLY A 24 -55.60 3.44 2.87
C GLY A 24 -55.64 3.66 1.36
N PRO A 25 -54.55 4.18 0.77
CA PRO A 25 -54.36 4.14 -0.68
C PRO A 25 -53.88 2.73 -1.09
N ILE A 26 -54.78 1.73 -1.00
CA ILE A 26 -54.48 0.31 -1.26
C ILE A 26 -55.11 -0.20 -2.58
N HIS A 27 -56.03 0.56 -3.19
CA HIS A 27 -56.59 0.17 -4.49
C HIS A 27 -55.61 0.49 -5.63
N ASN A 28 -55.23 -0.53 -6.40
CA ASN A 28 -54.38 -0.49 -7.61
C ASN A 28 -52.88 -0.19 -7.41
N ARG A 29 -52.23 -0.81 -6.41
CA ARG A 29 -50.75 -0.85 -6.39
C ARG A 29 -50.25 -1.97 -7.30
N GLY A 30 -49.64 -1.63 -8.44
CA GLY A 30 -48.86 -2.58 -9.25
C GLY A 30 -47.46 -2.79 -8.66
N CYS A 31 -46.85 -3.96 -8.85
CA CYS A 31 -45.48 -4.22 -8.39
C CYS A 31 -44.50 -3.20 -9.00
N THR A 32 -44.06 -2.22 -8.20
CA THR A 32 -43.20 -1.11 -8.64
C THR A 32 -41.70 -1.47 -8.65
N ASP A 33 -41.36 -2.75 -8.52
CA ASP A 33 -39.99 -3.22 -8.29
C ASP A 33 -39.56 -4.36 -9.24
N VAL A 34 -40.38 -4.71 -10.23
CA VAL A 34 -40.06 -5.84 -11.13
C VAL A 34 -38.84 -5.54 -12.00
N LEU A 35 -38.76 -4.33 -12.57
CA LEU A 35 -37.61 -3.92 -13.39
C LEU A 35 -36.32 -3.84 -12.56
N CYS A 36 -36.39 -3.24 -11.37
CA CYS A 36 -35.26 -3.16 -10.45
C CYS A 36 -34.82 -4.55 -9.96
N CYS A 37 -35.74 -5.47 -9.67
CA CYS A 37 -35.42 -6.86 -9.35
C CYS A 37 -34.67 -7.56 -10.50
N ILE A 38 -35.10 -7.37 -11.75
CA ILE A 38 -34.41 -7.95 -12.92
C ILE A 38 -32.99 -7.40 -13.03
N LEU A 39 -32.82 -6.09 -12.92
CA LEU A 39 -31.49 -5.46 -12.96
C LEU A 39 -30.58 -5.94 -11.82
N PHE A 40 -31.12 -6.09 -10.60
CA PHE A 40 -30.38 -6.62 -9.45
C PHE A 40 -29.94 -8.06 -9.68
N ILE A 41 -30.82 -8.93 -10.19
CA ILE A 41 -30.48 -10.32 -10.51
C ILE A 41 -29.38 -10.37 -11.59
N LEU A 42 -29.46 -9.55 -12.64
CA LEU A 42 -28.42 -9.46 -13.66
C LEU A 42 -27.07 -9.01 -13.07
N PHE A 43 -27.09 -8.03 -12.16
CA PHE A 43 -25.88 -7.59 -11.45
C PHE A 43 -25.28 -8.72 -10.61
N LEU A 44 -26.10 -9.48 -9.88
CA LEU A 44 -25.63 -10.64 -9.11
C LEU A 44 -24.98 -11.69 -10.03
N PHE A 45 -25.61 -12.02 -11.16
CA PHE A 45 -25.00 -12.94 -12.14
C PHE A 45 -23.66 -12.42 -12.67
N GLY A 46 -23.57 -11.13 -12.98
CA GLY A 46 -22.31 -10.49 -13.36
C GLY A 46 -21.24 -10.60 -12.28
N TYR A 47 -21.61 -10.36 -11.02
CA TYR A 47 -20.72 -10.48 -9.87
C TYR A 47 -20.22 -11.91 -9.68
N PHE A 48 -21.10 -12.92 -9.77
CA PHE A 48 -20.71 -14.32 -9.71
C PHE A 48 -19.78 -14.71 -10.87
N ALA A 49 -20.04 -14.23 -12.09
CA ALA A 49 -19.18 -14.49 -13.23
C ALA A 49 -17.76 -13.94 -13.00
N VAL A 50 -17.63 -12.70 -12.51
CA VAL A 50 -16.33 -12.10 -12.16
C VAL A 50 -15.66 -12.89 -11.03
N GLY A 51 -16.41 -13.31 -10.01
CA GLY A 51 -15.89 -14.12 -8.91
C GLY A 51 -15.33 -15.48 -9.37
N ILE A 52 -16.04 -16.17 -10.27
CA ILE A 52 -15.58 -17.45 -10.84
C ILE A 52 -14.32 -17.24 -11.69
N LEU A 53 -14.26 -16.18 -12.50
CA LEU A 53 -13.07 -15.86 -13.29
C LEU A 53 -11.87 -15.55 -12.38
N ALA A 54 -12.07 -14.75 -11.35
CA ALA A 54 -11.03 -14.41 -10.37
C ALA A 54 -10.50 -15.65 -9.64
N TRP A 55 -11.38 -16.61 -9.28
CA TRP A 55 -10.97 -17.84 -8.60
C TRP A 55 -10.30 -18.85 -9.55
N SER A 56 -10.84 -19.02 -10.76
CA SER A 56 -10.35 -20.02 -11.72
C SER A 56 -9.03 -19.62 -12.37
N GLN A 57 -8.82 -18.33 -12.62
CA GLN A 57 -7.62 -17.81 -13.28
C GLN A 57 -6.64 -17.12 -12.31
N GLY A 58 -7.09 -16.78 -11.11
CA GLY A 58 -6.25 -16.15 -10.09
C GLY A 58 -5.30 -17.14 -9.44
N ASP A 59 -4.07 -16.70 -9.18
CA ASP A 59 -3.13 -17.42 -8.33
C ASP A 59 -3.14 -16.78 -6.92
N PRO A 60 -3.73 -17.42 -5.90
CA PRO A 60 -3.80 -16.87 -4.55
C PRO A 60 -2.42 -16.68 -3.92
N ARG A 61 -1.37 -17.34 -4.45
CA ARG A 61 0.00 -17.20 -3.95
C ARG A 61 0.52 -15.77 -4.11
N LYS A 62 0.08 -15.04 -5.15
CA LYS A 62 0.45 -13.64 -5.38
C LYS A 62 -0.04 -12.67 -4.30
N VAL A 63 -1.05 -13.07 -3.51
CA VAL A 63 -1.54 -12.28 -2.38
C VAL A 63 -0.72 -12.56 -1.11
N ILE A 64 -0.22 -13.79 -0.95
CA ILE A 64 0.47 -14.24 0.25
C ILE A 64 1.98 -13.96 0.18
N TYR A 65 2.58 -14.18 -0.99
CA TYR A 65 4.02 -14.10 -1.20
C TYR A 65 4.35 -12.89 -2.08
N PRO A 66 5.24 -11.99 -1.62
CA PRO A 66 5.76 -10.95 -2.50
C PRO A 66 6.66 -11.56 -3.59
N THR A 67 6.77 -10.87 -4.72
CA THR A 67 7.59 -11.27 -5.86
C THR A 67 8.74 -10.30 -6.08
N ASP A 68 9.93 -10.83 -6.40
CA ASP A 68 11.05 -10.00 -6.86
C ASP A 68 10.79 -9.40 -8.26
N SER A 69 11.71 -8.55 -8.75
CA SER A 69 11.62 -7.99 -10.10
C SER A 69 11.72 -9.02 -11.24
N ARG A 70 12.07 -10.29 -10.95
CA ARG A 70 12.09 -11.40 -11.91
C ARG A 70 10.79 -12.22 -11.85
N GLY A 71 9.84 -11.85 -10.98
CA GLY A 71 8.58 -12.57 -10.79
C GLY A 71 8.70 -13.83 -9.91
N GLN A 72 9.80 -14.01 -9.19
CA GLN A 72 10.01 -15.14 -8.29
C GLN A 72 9.42 -14.85 -6.90
N PHE A 73 8.74 -15.82 -6.30
CA PHE A 73 8.15 -15.68 -4.97
C PHE A 73 9.19 -15.76 -3.84
N CYS A 74 9.21 -14.76 -2.97
CA CYS A 74 10.07 -14.72 -1.79
C CYS A 74 9.55 -15.66 -0.70
N GLY A 75 10.36 -16.63 -0.26
CA GLY A 75 10.04 -17.48 0.89
C GLY A 75 8.98 -18.55 0.64
N GLN A 76 8.66 -18.84 -0.62
CA GLN A 76 7.76 -19.95 -0.96
C GLN A 76 8.54 -21.27 -1.00
N ALA A 77 8.00 -22.30 -0.36
CA ALA A 77 8.61 -23.64 -0.37
C ALA A 77 8.72 -24.19 -1.81
N GLY A 78 9.88 -24.77 -2.13
CA GLY A 78 10.16 -25.35 -3.45
C GLY A 78 10.58 -24.35 -4.52
N THR A 79 10.82 -23.07 -4.16
CA THR A 79 11.43 -22.08 -5.07
C THR A 79 12.91 -21.85 -4.71
N PRO A 80 13.73 -21.33 -5.64
CA PRO A 80 15.12 -20.96 -5.33
C PRO A 80 15.26 -19.94 -4.19
N LEU A 81 14.19 -19.19 -3.90
CA LEU A 81 14.15 -18.10 -2.92
C LEU A 81 13.42 -18.51 -1.63
N GLU A 82 13.25 -19.81 -1.38
CA GLU A 82 12.62 -20.34 -0.16
C GLU A 82 13.24 -19.80 1.13
N LYS A 83 14.57 -19.62 1.16
CA LYS A 83 15.30 -19.09 2.33
C LYS A 83 15.30 -17.56 2.42
N LYS A 84 14.73 -16.86 1.44
CA LYS A 84 14.71 -15.40 1.36
C LYS A 84 13.26 -14.90 1.41
N PRO A 85 12.61 -14.86 2.59
CA PRO A 85 11.17 -14.60 2.69
C PRO A 85 10.77 -13.13 2.65
N LEU A 86 11.73 -12.19 2.72
CA LEU A 86 11.46 -10.76 2.82
C LEU A 86 11.71 -10.07 1.48
N LEU A 87 10.85 -9.12 1.11
CA LEU A 87 11.03 -8.30 -0.08
C LEU A 87 11.69 -6.97 0.28
N PHE A 88 12.83 -6.68 -0.35
CA PHE A 88 13.60 -5.44 -0.20
C PHE A 88 13.49 -4.57 -1.46
N TYR A 89 13.37 -3.25 -1.26
CA TYR A 89 13.31 -2.25 -2.33
C TYR A 89 14.63 -1.51 -2.43
N PHE A 90 15.19 -1.39 -3.62
CA PHE A 90 16.45 -0.66 -3.80
C PHE A 90 16.35 0.81 -3.43
N ASN A 91 15.19 1.42 -3.68
CA ASN A 91 14.89 2.76 -3.21
C ASN A 91 13.38 2.89 -2.95
N ILE A 92 12.97 2.70 -1.70
CA ILE A 92 11.57 2.75 -1.31
C ILE A 92 10.95 4.17 -1.45
N LEU A 93 11.77 5.23 -1.46
CA LEU A 93 11.29 6.60 -1.63
C LEU A 93 10.63 6.82 -3.00
N LYS A 94 11.15 6.17 -4.05
CA LYS A 94 10.58 6.24 -5.40
C LYS A 94 9.20 5.56 -5.45
N CYS A 95 8.88 4.68 -4.49
CA CYS A 95 7.59 4.02 -4.38
C CYS A 95 6.46 4.90 -3.82
N ALA A 96 6.78 6.02 -3.18
CA ALA A 96 5.79 6.98 -2.69
C ALA A 96 5.33 7.98 -3.76
N SER A 97 5.85 7.89 -4.98
CA SER A 97 5.47 8.79 -6.06
C SER A 97 4.06 8.46 -6.58
N PRO A 98 3.26 9.46 -7.00
CA PRO A 98 1.91 9.24 -7.54
C PRO A 98 1.89 8.37 -8.80
N LEU A 99 3.04 8.14 -9.44
CA LEU A 99 3.21 7.21 -10.55
C LEU A 99 2.94 5.75 -10.15
N VAL A 100 3.11 5.39 -8.88
CA VAL A 100 2.81 4.02 -8.38
C VAL A 100 1.31 3.73 -8.43
N LEU A 101 0.45 4.75 -8.36
CA LEU A 101 -1.00 4.57 -8.54
C LEU A 101 -1.39 4.19 -9.97
N LEU A 102 -0.55 4.51 -10.96
CA LEU A 102 -0.78 4.20 -12.36
C LEU A 102 -0.29 2.79 -12.74
N GLU A 103 0.89 2.41 -12.25
CA GLU A 103 1.54 1.14 -12.65
C GLU A 103 1.27 -0.03 -11.67
N PHE A 104 0.64 0.25 -10.51
CA PHE A 104 0.43 -0.71 -9.41
C PHE A 104 1.71 -1.41 -8.90
N GLN A 105 2.88 -0.97 -9.38
CA GLN A 105 4.20 -1.50 -9.06
C GLN A 105 5.17 -0.34 -8.84
N CYS A 106 6.11 -0.54 -7.93
CA CYS A 106 7.16 0.45 -7.72
C CYS A 106 8.22 0.33 -8.84
N PRO A 107 8.66 1.45 -9.44
CA PRO A 107 9.61 1.45 -10.55
C PRO A 107 11.04 1.04 -10.15
N THR A 108 11.27 0.70 -8.88
CA THR A 108 12.58 0.27 -8.37
C THR A 108 12.74 -1.24 -8.44
N THR A 109 13.99 -1.68 -8.60
CA THR A 109 14.31 -3.10 -8.45
C THR A 109 13.94 -3.61 -7.05
N GLN A 110 13.29 -4.76 -7.02
CA GLN A 110 12.83 -5.46 -5.82
C GLN A 110 13.58 -6.79 -5.73
N LEU A 111 14.10 -7.11 -4.54
CA LEU A 111 14.96 -8.28 -4.31
C LEU A 111 14.47 -9.05 -3.09
N CYS A 112 14.35 -10.37 -3.19
CA CYS A 112 14.10 -11.21 -2.02
C CYS A 112 15.39 -11.33 -1.18
N VAL A 113 15.28 -11.09 0.13
CA VAL A 113 16.39 -11.15 1.09
C VAL A 113 16.01 -12.01 2.29
N GLU A 114 17.02 -12.53 2.99
CA GLU A 114 16.81 -13.30 4.22
C GLU A 114 16.47 -12.38 5.41
N ARG A 115 17.16 -11.25 5.51
CA ARG A 115 17.00 -10.26 6.58
C ARG A 115 16.96 -8.85 6.01
N CYS A 116 16.23 -7.96 6.68
CA CYS A 116 16.24 -6.55 6.33
C CYS A 116 17.56 -5.89 6.76
N PRO A 117 18.02 -4.86 6.03
CA PRO A 117 19.23 -4.13 6.39
C PRO A 117 19.06 -3.43 7.73
N THR A 118 20.06 -3.55 8.61
CA THR A 118 20.05 -2.96 9.95
C THR A 118 20.89 -1.69 10.06
N LYS A 119 21.79 -1.46 9.10
CA LYS A 119 22.73 -0.34 9.07
C LYS A 119 22.50 0.52 7.85
N HIS A 120 22.79 1.82 7.97
CA HIS A 120 22.84 2.73 6.84
C HIS A 120 24.22 2.63 6.17
N LEU A 121 24.24 2.37 4.86
CA LEU A 121 25.46 2.27 4.05
C LEU A 121 25.17 2.79 2.65
N THR A 122 26.15 3.37 1.96
CA THR A 122 26.00 3.79 0.55
C THR A 122 26.95 3.01 -0.34
N LEU A 123 26.59 2.82 -1.60
CA LEU A 123 27.41 2.06 -2.55
C LEU A 123 28.84 2.65 -2.67
N LEU A 124 28.92 3.99 -2.66
CA LEU A 124 30.18 4.73 -2.72
C LEU A 124 31.03 4.51 -1.47
N THR A 125 30.44 4.67 -0.28
CA THR A 125 31.17 4.49 0.99
C THR A 125 31.68 3.06 1.16
N THR A 126 30.85 2.07 0.84
CA THR A 126 31.24 0.65 0.93
C THR A 126 32.31 0.25 -0.09
N LYS A 127 32.31 0.83 -1.30
CA LYS A 127 33.40 0.59 -2.28
C LYS A 127 34.72 1.24 -1.89
N LEU A 128 34.66 2.40 -1.24
CA LEU A 128 35.85 3.09 -0.74
C LEU A 128 36.37 2.47 0.56
N SER A 129 35.50 1.78 1.30
CA SER A 129 35.87 1.07 2.52
C SER A 129 36.78 -0.13 2.21
N PHE A 130 37.85 -0.28 3.00
CA PHE A 130 38.73 -1.45 2.96
C PHE A 130 38.18 -2.63 3.79
N ASP A 131 37.04 -2.43 4.47
CA ASP A 131 36.42 -3.47 5.27
C ASP A 131 35.69 -4.50 4.38
N LYS A 132 36.25 -5.70 4.32
CA LYS A 132 35.68 -6.82 3.57
C LYS A 132 34.35 -7.29 4.14
N GLU A 133 34.13 -7.15 5.46
CA GLU A 133 32.87 -7.57 6.08
C GLU A 133 31.72 -6.66 5.67
N GLU A 134 31.96 -5.35 5.62
CA GLU A 134 30.96 -4.37 5.17
C GLU A 134 30.61 -4.56 3.69
N GLN A 135 31.61 -4.82 2.85
CA GLN A 135 31.39 -5.14 1.44
C GLN A 135 30.56 -6.41 1.27
N GLU A 136 30.87 -7.46 2.04
CA GLU A 136 30.13 -8.73 1.96
C GLU A 136 28.70 -8.58 2.47
N TYR A 137 28.49 -7.80 3.54
CA TYR A 137 27.16 -7.42 4.01
C TYR A 137 26.36 -6.66 2.94
N TYR A 138 26.97 -5.69 2.26
CA TYR A 138 26.29 -4.91 1.21
C TYR A 138 25.89 -5.77 0.01
N LYS A 139 26.76 -6.69 -0.41
CA LYS A 139 26.51 -7.59 -1.55
C LYS A 139 25.27 -8.47 -1.38
N GLN A 140 24.87 -8.78 -0.13
CA GLN A 140 23.65 -9.56 0.13
C GLN A 140 22.38 -8.88 -0.39
N TYR A 141 22.42 -7.56 -0.59
CA TYR A 141 21.32 -6.74 -1.08
C TYR A 141 21.46 -6.38 -2.56
N CYS A 142 22.45 -6.92 -3.26
CA CYS A 142 22.61 -6.80 -4.71
C CYS A 142 22.04 -8.04 -5.44
N LYS A 143 21.82 -7.91 -6.75
CA LYS A 143 21.47 -9.05 -7.62
C LYS A 143 22.58 -10.10 -7.61
N GLU A 144 22.18 -11.35 -7.78
CA GLU A 144 23.10 -12.49 -7.83
C GLU A 144 24.05 -12.38 -9.03
N GLY A 145 25.32 -12.77 -8.85
CA GLY A 145 26.35 -12.73 -9.89
C GLY A 145 26.93 -11.34 -10.19
N VAL A 146 26.65 -10.33 -9.34
CA VAL A 146 27.21 -8.98 -9.55
C VAL A 146 28.72 -8.98 -9.43
N ASN A 147 29.40 -8.33 -10.39
CA ASN A 147 30.82 -8.08 -10.27
C ASN A 147 31.05 -6.74 -9.54
N PHE A 148 31.46 -6.82 -8.28
CA PHE A 148 31.69 -5.64 -7.44
C PHE A 148 32.88 -4.78 -7.90
N THR A 149 33.73 -5.28 -8.82
CA THR A 149 34.85 -4.53 -9.41
C THR A 149 34.42 -3.51 -10.47
N MET A 150 33.17 -3.58 -10.97
CA MET A 150 32.63 -2.59 -11.91
C MET A 150 32.61 -1.19 -11.30
N SER A 151 32.38 -0.13 -12.08
CA SER A 151 32.25 1.21 -11.49
C SER A 151 30.94 1.34 -10.71
N ALA A 152 30.91 2.18 -9.66
CA ALA A 152 29.67 2.49 -8.92
C ALA A 152 28.52 3.00 -9.82
N PRO A 153 28.72 3.96 -10.73
CA PRO A 153 27.63 4.45 -11.59
C PRO A 153 27.06 3.39 -12.53
N GLU A 154 27.87 2.46 -13.05
CA GLU A 154 27.38 1.35 -13.87
C GLU A 154 26.47 0.41 -13.08
N LEU A 155 26.84 0.07 -11.84
CA LEU A 155 26.01 -0.80 -10.98
C LEU A 155 24.63 -0.17 -10.69
N LEU A 156 24.57 1.15 -10.53
CA LEU A 156 23.33 1.89 -10.31
C LEU A 156 22.50 1.97 -11.58
N LYS A 157 23.14 2.26 -12.72
CA LYS A 157 22.47 2.35 -14.03
C LYS A 157 21.83 1.03 -14.46
N GLU A 158 22.52 -0.08 -14.24
CA GLU A 158 22.04 -1.44 -14.53
C GLU A 158 21.06 -1.97 -13.46
N GLY A 159 20.85 -1.22 -12.35
CA GLY A 159 20.01 -1.64 -11.24
C GLY A 159 20.47 -2.98 -10.64
N LEU A 160 21.79 -3.15 -10.50
CA LEU A 160 22.40 -4.37 -9.95
C LEU A 160 22.52 -4.31 -8.43
N CYS A 161 22.73 -3.11 -7.89
CA CYS A 161 22.81 -2.83 -6.47
C CYS A 161 21.99 -1.58 -6.12
N PRO A 162 21.52 -1.45 -4.87
CA PRO A 162 20.92 -0.19 -4.40
C PRO A 162 21.97 0.93 -4.33
N SER A 163 21.53 2.20 -4.27
CA SER A 163 22.39 3.36 -4.02
C SER A 163 22.76 3.48 -2.53
N MET A 164 21.79 3.16 -1.68
CA MET A 164 21.94 3.11 -0.24
C MET A 164 21.16 1.94 0.37
N LEU A 165 21.66 1.43 1.48
CA LEU A 165 20.91 0.60 2.41
C LEU A 165 20.36 1.50 3.50
N MET A 166 19.07 1.37 3.79
CA MET A 166 18.40 2.11 4.84
C MET A 166 18.00 1.15 5.97
N PRO A 167 18.31 1.45 7.25
CA PRO A 167 17.87 0.64 8.37
C PRO A 167 16.36 0.38 8.29
N SER A 168 15.98 -0.89 8.29
CA SER A 168 14.62 -1.34 7.98
C SER A 168 14.18 -2.48 8.90
N HIS A 169 12.87 -2.55 9.13
CA HIS A 169 12.24 -3.67 9.83
C HIS A 169 11.33 -4.46 8.90
N ALA A 170 11.19 -5.75 9.22
CA ALA A 170 10.27 -6.63 8.51
C ALA A 170 8.83 -6.32 8.94
N PHE A 171 8.00 -5.92 7.98
CA PHE A 171 6.56 -5.76 8.14
C PHE A 171 5.86 -6.43 6.96
N THR A 172 4.90 -7.32 7.24
CA THR A 172 4.14 -8.07 6.20
C THR A 172 5.01 -8.67 5.07
N ARG A 173 6.16 -9.27 5.43
CA ARG A 173 7.17 -9.85 4.52
C ARG A 173 7.87 -8.84 3.60
N ARG A 174 7.87 -7.55 3.96
CA ARG A 174 8.58 -6.48 3.26
C ARG A 174 9.52 -5.77 4.23
N CYS A 175 10.63 -5.26 3.70
CA CYS A 175 11.53 -4.39 4.45
C CYS A 175 11.07 -2.94 4.30
N LEU A 176 10.55 -2.37 5.39
CA LEU A 176 10.16 -0.96 5.47
C LEU A 176 11.15 -0.20 6.35
N PRO A 177 11.46 1.06 6.04
CA PRO A 177 12.34 1.90 6.86
C PRO A 177 11.92 1.87 8.33
N ALA A 178 12.92 1.77 9.21
CA ALA A 178 12.74 1.71 10.66
C ALA A 178 12.37 3.10 11.21
N LEU A 179 11.18 3.59 10.86
CA LEU A 179 10.68 4.88 11.31
C LEU A 179 10.39 4.84 12.81
N GLY A 180 10.99 5.76 13.54
CA GLY A 180 10.78 5.97 14.96
C GLY A 180 10.53 7.44 15.26
N THR A 181 9.91 7.72 16.40
CA THR A 181 9.75 9.08 16.92
C THR A 181 10.45 9.19 18.27
N LEU A 182 11.45 10.07 18.37
CA LEU A 182 12.13 10.35 19.63
C LEU A 182 11.25 11.25 20.53
N LYS A 183 11.55 11.25 21.85
CA LYS A 183 10.90 12.16 22.82
C LYS A 183 11.07 13.60 22.35
N GLY A 184 9.97 14.27 21.99
CA GLY A 184 9.97 15.60 21.38
C GLY A 184 9.40 15.67 19.96
N GLY A 185 8.93 14.55 19.39
CA GLY A 185 8.24 14.54 18.08
C GLY A 185 9.18 14.52 16.87
N VAL A 186 10.48 14.32 17.09
CA VAL A 186 11.48 14.22 16.01
C VAL A 186 11.40 12.82 15.38
N VAL A 187 11.16 12.79 14.06
CA VAL A 187 11.14 11.55 13.28
C VAL A 187 12.57 11.12 12.96
N VAL A 188 12.85 9.83 13.10
CA VAL A 188 14.15 9.20 12.80
C VAL A 188 13.95 7.93 11.99
N VAL A 189 14.97 7.53 11.23
CA VAL A 189 15.08 6.19 10.66
C VAL A 189 16.20 5.47 11.39
N GLY A 190 15.87 4.45 12.16
CA GLY A 190 16.78 3.90 13.17
C GLY A 190 17.11 4.98 14.20
N ASN A 191 18.36 5.46 14.21
CA ASN A 191 18.84 6.49 15.14
C ASN A 191 19.20 7.82 14.44
N GLU A 192 18.98 7.93 13.12
CA GLU A 192 19.41 9.08 12.33
C GLU A 192 18.21 9.91 11.85
N THR A 193 18.35 11.24 11.89
CA THR A 193 17.34 12.17 11.35
C THR A 193 17.56 12.47 9.87
N THR A 194 18.78 12.36 9.38
CA THR A 194 19.17 12.66 8.00
C THR A 194 20.03 11.55 7.45
N LEU A 195 19.65 11.00 6.30
CA LEU A 195 20.38 9.92 5.62
C LEU A 195 20.88 10.39 4.25
N ASP A 196 21.98 9.82 3.79
CA ASP A 196 22.50 10.06 2.44
C ASP A 196 21.81 9.11 1.45
N ASP A 197 21.20 9.64 0.39
CA ASP A 197 20.50 8.82 -0.61
C ASP A 197 21.45 8.01 -1.53
N GLY A 198 22.76 8.23 -1.41
CA GLY A 198 23.80 7.61 -2.23
C GLY A 198 23.88 8.18 -3.64
N GLU A 199 23.04 9.17 -3.98
CA GLU A 199 23.06 9.97 -5.21
C GLU A 199 23.60 11.39 -4.97
N GLY A 200 23.97 11.72 -3.72
CA GLY A 200 24.58 12.98 -3.32
C GLY A 200 23.62 13.95 -2.62
N HIS A 201 22.38 13.53 -2.34
CA HIS A 201 21.43 14.33 -1.56
C HIS A 201 21.20 13.73 -0.17
N LYS A 202 20.85 14.60 0.78
CA LYS A 202 20.45 14.18 2.13
C LYS A 202 18.94 14.19 2.25
N VAL A 203 18.37 13.07 2.64
CA VAL A 203 16.93 12.89 2.85
C VAL A 203 16.63 12.96 4.35
N ASN A 204 15.62 13.74 4.72
CA ASN A 204 15.20 13.87 6.11
C ASN A 204 14.16 12.79 6.46
N ALA A 205 14.25 12.22 7.66
CA ALA A 205 13.33 11.19 8.15
C ALA A 205 11.87 11.67 8.18
N THR A 206 11.64 12.98 8.33
CA THR A 206 10.29 13.58 8.23
C THR A 206 9.69 13.45 6.84
N GLN A 207 10.50 13.60 5.78
CA GLN A 207 10.04 13.45 4.39
C GLN A 207 9.62 12.02 4.09
N LEU A 208 10.30 11.03 4.69
CA LEU A 208 9.92 9.61 4.62
C LEU A 208 8.57 9.34 5.28
N LEU A 209 8.29 9.99 6.42
CA LEU A 209 7.00 9.87 7.09
C LEU A 209 5.88 10.52 6.28
N ASP A 210 6.11 11.69 5.71
CA ASP A 210 5.11 12.39 4.89
C ASP A 210 4.86 11.66 3.56
N ALA A 211 5.87 11.00 3.00
CA ALA A 211 5.73 10.13 1.83
C ALA A 211 4.94 8.83 2.12
N ALA A 212 4.78 8.46 3.40
CA ALA A 212 4.03 7.28 3.82
C ALA A 212 2.56 7.59 4.19
N LYS A 213 2.16 8.86 4.26
CA LYS A 213 0.77 9.30 4.51
C LYS A 213 -0.03 9.33 3.22
#